data_AF-A0A7W1LK90-F1
#
_entry.id   AF-A0A7W1LK90-F1
#
_cell.length_a   1.000
_cell.length_b   1.000
_cell.length_c   1.000
_cell.angle_alpha   90.00
_cell.angle_beta   90.00
_cell.angle_gamma   90.00
#
_symmetry.space_group_name_H-M   'P 1'
#
loop_
_entity.id
_entity.type
_entity.pdbx_description
1 polymer ?
#
loop_
_entity_poly.entity_id
_entity_poly.type
_entity_poly.pdbx_seq_one_letter_code
_entity_poly.pdbx_strand_id
1 'polypeptide(L)'
;MAGLLVVFFPLFLLAFLLFMEWVERPLTRDAVGPDVEEFLDTASREDVNNVFLYGVRRSLERWRNRRRMLPKLAALVTLGREDQEAPARPAAQDAPQPVRDLG
;
A
#
# COMPACT_ATOMS: atom_id res chain seq x y z
N MET A 1 -10.76 42.18 40.18
CA MET A 1 -10.00 41.36 39.21
C MET A 1 -10.40 39.88 39.20
N ALA A 2 -10.73 39.24 40.34
CA ALA A 2 -11.02 37.80 40.40
C ALA A 2 -12.36 37.33 39.81
N GLY A 3 -13.40 38.19 39.77
CA GLY A 3 -14.75 37.77 39.35
C GLY A 3 -14.84 37.28 37.90
N LEU A 4 -13.98 37.81 37.01
CA LEU A 4 -13.93 37.38 35.62
C LEU A 4 -13.41 35.95 35.50
N LEU A 5 -12.41 35.58 36.29
CA LEU A 5 -11.85 34.22 36.32
C LEU A 5 -12.90 33.20 36.76
N VAL A 6 -13.72 33.51 37.77
CA VAL A 6 -14.75 32.60 38.29
C VAL A 6 -15.81 32.26 37.22
N VAL A 7 -16.13 33.20 36.33
CA VAL A 7 -17.08 32.99 35.23
C VAL A 7 -16.43 32.34 34.02
N PHE A 8 -15.21 32.78 33.67
CA PHE A 8 -14.54 32.32 32.45
C PHE A 8 -13.94 30.92 32.62
N PHE A 9 -13.49 30.57 33.81
CA PHE A 9 -12.87 29.28 34.11
C PHE A 9 -13.76 28.06 33.81
N PRO A 10 -15.04 27.99 34.27
CA PRO A 10 -15.91 26.88 33.92
C PRO A 10 -16.25 26.83 32.43
N LEU A 11 -16.40 28.00 31.77
CA LEU A 11 -16.61 28.08 30.33
C LEU A 11 -15.40 27.55 29.54
N PHE A 12 -14.20 27.92 30.00
CA PHE A 12 -12.94 27.48 29.41
C PHE A 12 -12.73 25.98 29.61
N LEU A 13 -13.01 25.44 30.80
CA LEU A 13 -12.96 24.00 31.05
C LEU A 13 -13.93 23.25 30.13
N LEU A 14 -15.17 23.72 29.99
CA LEU A 14 -16.14 23.11 29.09
C LEU A 14 -15.63 23.14 27.64
N ALA A 15 -15.13 24.28 27.17
CA ALA A 15 -14.53 24.42 25.85
C ALA A 15 -13.31 23.50 25.66
N PHE A 16 -12.47 23.36 26.69
CA PHE A 16 -11.31 22.48 26.69
C PHE A 16 -11.70 21.01 26.62
N LEU A 17 -12.73 20.59 27.37
CA LEU A 17 -13.29 19.24 27.32
C LEU A 17 -13.90 18.94 25.94
N LEU A 18 -14.60 19.90 25.33
CA LEU A 18 -15.10 19.73 23.95
C LEU A 18 -13.96 19.69 22.92
N PHE A 19 -12.90 20.48 23.16
CA PHE A 19 -11.73 20.51 22.30
C PHE A 19 -10.86 19.25 22.40
N MET A 20 -10.94 18.49 23.50
CA MET A 20 -10.27 17.18 23.60
C MET A 20 -10.67 16.26 22.46
N GLU A 21 -11.91 16.31 21.95
CA GLU A 21 -12.27 15.54 20.75
C GLU A 21 -11.51 16.04 19.50
N TRP A 22 -11.20 17.33 19.41
CA TRP A 22 -10.41 17.94 18.33
C TRP A 22 -8.91 17.61 18.42
N VAL A 23 -8.42 17.33 19.63
CA VAL A 23 -7.06 16.82 19.91
C VAL A 23 -6.99 15.30 19.74
N GLU A 24 -8.08 14.59 20.02
CA GLU A 24 -8.18 13.13 19.85
C GLU A 24 -8.41 12.74 18.38
N ARG A 25 -9.10 13.57 17.58
CA ARG A 25 -9.32 13.35 16.15
C ARG A 25 -8.04 13.17 15.32
N PRO A 26 -6.94 13.92 15.54
CA PRO A 26 -5.66 13.64 14.89
C PRO A 26 -4.93 12.41 15.47
N LEU A 27 -5.27 11.93 16.67
CA LEU A 27 -4.70 10.69 17.23
C LEU A 27 -5.42 9.43 16.71
N THR A 28 -6.75 9.49 16.55
CA THR A 28 -7.56 8.32 16.19
C THR A 28 -7.60 8.05 14.68
N ARG A 29 -7.36 9.06 13.83
CA ARG A 29 -7.34 8.84 12.36
C ARG A 29 -6.01 8.33 11.81
N ASP A 30 -4.93 8.54 12.55
CA ASP A 30 -3.62 7.95 12.26
C ASP A 30 -3.41 6.63 13.02
N ALA A 31 -4.45 6.10 13.68
CA ALA A 31 -4.40 4.80 14.35
C ALA A 31 -4.34 3.70 13.29
N VAL A 32 -3.08 3.38 12.99
CA VAL A 32 -2.53 2.33 12.15
C VAL A 32 -2.98 0.94 12.63
N GLY A 33 -4.28 0.66 12.64
CA GLY A 33 -4.83 -0.57 13.22
C GLY A 33 -4.56 -1.82 12.36
N PRO A 34 -5.03 -1.86 11.10
CA PRO A 34 -4.83 -3.04 10.23
C PRO A 34 -3.41 -3.12 9.65
N ASP A 35 -2.84 -1.98 9.27
CA ASP A 35 -1.55 -1.91 8.57
C ASP A 35 -0.35 -2.19 9.51
N VAL A 36 -0.46 -1.98 10.84
CA VAL A 36 0.64 -2.31 11.79
C VAL A 36 0.74 -3.81 11.99
N GLU A 37 -0.37 -4.50 12.14
CA GLU A 37 -0.34 -5.94 12.41
C GLU A 37 0.26 -6.69 11.23
N GLU A 38 -0.11 -6.31 10.00
CA GLU A 38 0.50 -6.83 8.77
C GLU A 38 1.96 -6.37 8.59
N PHE A 39 2.30 -5.14 9.00
CA PHE A 39 3.69 -4.69 9.02
C PHE A 39 4.53 -5.51 10.00
N LEU A 40 4.07 -5.77 11.22
CA LEU A 40 4.82 -6.57 12.19
C LEU A 40 5.00 -8.02 11.74
N ASP A 41 4.01 -8.58 11.03
CA ASP A 41 4.08 -9.94 10.49
C ASP A 41 4.99 -10.05 9.26
N THR A 42 5.08 -9.00 8.43
CA THR A 42 5.82 -9.07 7.14
C THR A 42 7.07 -8.17 7.03
N ALA A 43 7.32 -7.29 8.00
CA ALA A 43 8.43 -6.34 7.93
C ALA A 43 9.78 -7.02 8.18
N SER A 44 10.78 -6.59 7.41
CA SER A 44 12.17 -6.94 7.67
C SER A 44 12.64 -6.33 9.00
N ARG A 45 13.61 -6.96 9.66
CA ARG A 45 14.29 -6.42 10.86
C ARG A 45 14.75 -4.98 10.69
N GLU A 46 15.14 -4.62 9.46
CA GLU A 46 15.60 -3.29 9.11
C GLU A 46 14.47 -2.26 9.05
N ASP A 47 13.28 -2.66 8.60
CA ASP A 47 12.08 -1.82 8.64
C ASP A 47 11.61 -1.59 10.07
N VAL A 48 11.68 -2.62 10.92
CA VAL A 48 11.40 -2.50 12.37
C VAL A 48 12.40 -1.57 13.06
N ASN A 49 13.70 -1.65 12.75
CA ASN A 49 14.70 -0.73 13.29
C ASN A 49 14.43 0.73 12.88
N ASN A 50 13.92 0.95 11.67
CA ASN A 50 13.56 2.28 11.20
C ASN A 50 12.35 2.88 11.95
N VAL A 51 11.43 2.05 12.45
CA VAL A 51 10.34 2.51 13.32
C VAL A 51 10.91 3.14 14.59
N PHE A 52 11.90 2.51 15.21
CA PHE A 52 12.55 3.01 16.43
C PHE A 52 13.35 4.30 16.19
N LEU A 53 13.98 4.44 15.01
CA LEU A 53 14.82 5.59 14.69
C LEU A 53 14.05 6.82 14.18
N TYR A 54 12.94 6.62 13.46
CA TYR A 54 12.27 7.69 12.70
C TYR A 54 10.77 7.83 13.00
N GLY A 55 10.21 6.95 13.84
CA GLY A 55 8.80 6.93 14.21
C GLY A 55 7.91 6.15 13.23
N VAL A 56 6.83 5.58 13.78
CA VAL A 56 5.88 4.66 13.13
C VAL A 56 5.33 5.22 11.82
N ARG A 57 4.94 6.51 11.78
CA ARG A 57 4.29 7.10 10.60
C ARG A 57 5.20 7.10 9.36
N ARG A 58 6.47 7.47 9.53
CA ARG A 58 7.42 7.60 8.42
C ARG A 58 7.89 6.25 7.88
N SER A 59 8.00 5.24 8.74
CA SER A 59 8.36 3.87 8.34
C SER A 59 7.23 3.16 7.60
N LEU A 60 5.98 3.31 8.06
CA LEU A 60 4.81 2.71 7.39
C LEU A 60 4.54 3.32 6.01
N GLU A 61 4.69 4.63 5.84
CA GLU A 61 4.57 5.27 4.53
C GLU A 61 5.57 4.69 3.53
N ARG A 62 6.82 4.45 3.96
CA ARG A 62 7.87 3.87 3.12
C ARG A 62 7.59 2.40 2.78
N TRP A 63 7.16 1.59 3.74
CA TRP A 63 6.78 0.19 3.51
C TRP A 63 5.59 0.07 2.55
N ARG A 64 4.55 0.89 2.77
CA ARG A 64 3.36 0.95 1.92
C ARG A 64 3.70 1.33 0.48
N ASN A 65 4.60 2.30 0.30
CA ASN A 65 5.04 2.69 -1.04
C ASN A 65 5.76 1.54 -1.77
N ARG A 66 6.61 0.77 -1.09
CA ARG A 66 7.27 -0.39 -1.71
C ARG A 66 6.25 -1.45 -2.12
N ARG A 67 5.29 -1.80 -1.25
CA ARG A 67 4.23 -2.77 -1.57
C ARG A 67 3.36 -2.34 -2.74
N ARG A 68 3.02 -1.05 -2.86
CA ARG A 68 2.22 -0.54 -3.99
C ARG A 68 2.96 -0.55 -5.33
N MET A 69 4.30 -0.52 -5.33
CA MET A 69 5.09 -0.53 -6.57
C MET A 69 5.36 -1.93 -7.12
N LEU A 70 5.37 -2.96 -6.28
CA LEU A 70 5.55 -4.36 -6.70
C LEU A 70 4.54 -4.82 -7.77
N PRO A 71 3.22 -4.60 -7.64
CA PRO A 71 2.26 -5.03 -8.67
C PRO A 71 2.40 -4.25 -9.98
N LYS A 72 2.83 -2.98 -9.92
CA LYS A 72 3.04 -2.16 -11.12
C LYS A 72 4.25 -2.64 -11.92
N LEU A 73 5.32 -3.05 -11.25
CA LEU A 73 6.50 -3.64 -11.89
C LEU A 73 6.17 -5.03 -12.46
N ALA A 74 5.39 -5.85 -11.75
CA ALA A 74 4.92 -7.12 -12.26
C ALA A 74 4.05 -6.95 -13.52
N ALA A 75 3.14 -5.97 -13.51
CA ALA A 75 2.29 -5.64 -14.66
C ALA A 75 3.10 -5.15 -15.87
N LEU A 76 4.15 -4.36 -15.64
CA LEU A 76 5.05 -3.91 -16.72
C LEU A 76 5.87 -5.06 -17.32
N VAL A 77 6.28 -6.02 -16.49
CA VAL A 77 6.99 -7.24 -16.95
C VAL A 77 6.06 -8.12 -17.78
N THR A 78 4.79 -8.24 -17.41
CA THR A 78 3.82 -9.02 -18.20
C THR A 78 3.41 -8.33 -19.50
N LEU A 79 3.20 -7.02 -19.48
CA LEU A 79 2.83 -6.26 -20.68
C LEU A 79 3.98 -6.18 -21.69
N GLY A 80 5.22 -6.05 -21.21
CA GLY A 80 6.41 -6.07 -22.08
C GLY A 80 6.75 -7.44 -22.67
N ARG A 81 6.00 -8.49 -22.32
CA ARG A 81 6.20 -9.86 -22.83
C ARG A 81 5.32 -10.17 -24.05
N GLU A 82 4.25 -9.41 -24.29
CA GLU A 82 3.30 -9.67 -25.38
C GLU A 82 3.79 -9.16 -26.75
N ASP A 83 4.69 -8.16 -26.77
CA ASP A 83 5.26 -7.63 -28.02
C ASP A 83 6.35 -8.54 -28.64
N GLN A 84 6.74 -9.63 -27.96
CA GLN A 84 7.75 -10.58 -28.43
C GLN A 84 7.16 -11.84 -29.08
N GLU A 85 5.86 -11.84 -29.39
CA GLU A 85 5.25 -12.79 -30.32
C GLU A 85 5.30 -12.21 -31.74
N ALA A 86 6.51 -12.04 -32.30
CA ALA A 86 6.67 -11.53 -33.65
C ALA A 86 6.28 -12.60 -34.71
N PRO A 87 5.53 -12.22 -35.76
CA PRO A 87 4.98 -13.14 -36.76
C PRO A 87 6.02 -13.45 -37.85
N ALA A 88 6.20 -14.74 -38.19
CA ALA A 88 6.41 -15.24 -39.56
C ALA A 88 6.96 -16.68 -39.61
N ARG A 89 6.12 -17.61 -40.08
CA ARG A 89 6.48 -18.43 -41.24
C ARG A 89 5.21 -19.00 -41.90
N PRO A 90 4.78 -18.45 -43.04
CA PRO A 90 3.91 -19.17 -43.95
C PRO A 90 4.80 -20.08 -44.79
N ALA A 91 4.75 -21.38 -44.56
CA ALA A 91 5.36 -22.35 -45.45
C ALA A 91 4.42 -23.54 -45.59
N ALA A 92 3.62 -23.47 -46.64
CA ALA A 92 3.21 -24.60 -47.46
C ALA A 92 2.67 -25.81 -46.69
N GLN A 93 1.44 -25.68 -46.22
CA GLN A 93 0.59 -26.83 -45.92
C GLN A 93 -0.20 -27.16 -47.19
N ASP A 94 0.52 -27.63 -48.20
CA ASP A 94 -0.02 -28.01 -49.51
C ASP A 94 0.52 -29.40 -49.87
N ALA A 95 -0.29 -30.42 -49.63
CA ALA A 95 -0.41 -31.67 -50.42
C ALA A 95 -0.97 -32.84 -49.57
N PRO A 96 -2.09 -33.46 -49.98
CA PRO A 96 -2.45 -34.80 -49.53
C PRO A 96 -1.61 -35.84 -50.31
N GLN A 97 -0.82 -36.66 -49.61
CA GLN A 97 -0.15 -37.81 -50.22
C GLN A 97 -0.97 -39.09 -50.00
N PRO A 98 -1.12 -39.93 -51.04
CA PRO A 98 -2.14 -40.96 -51.11
C PRO A 98 -1.73 -42.25 -50.40
N VAL A 99 -2.77 -42.95 -49.96
CA VAL A 99 -2.79 -44.33 -49.46
C VAL A 99 -1.91 -45.22 -50.34
N ARG A 100 -0.84 -45.78 -49.76
CA ARG A 100 -0.10 -46.90 -50.34
C ARG A 100 -0.58 -48.18 -49.70
N ASP A 101 -1.53 -48.79 -50.40
CA ASP A 101 -1.74 -50.23 -50.42
C ASP A 101 -0.58 -50.95 -51.13
N LEU A 102 -0.49 -52.25 -50.86
CA LEU A 102 0.34 -53.32 -51.46
C LEU A 102 1.68 -53.67 -50.80
N GLY A 103 1.71 -54.89 -50.26
CA GLY A 103 2.89 -55.67 -49.87
C GLY A 103 2.54 -56.80 -48.91
#